data_AF-A0AAW2QUY6-F1
#
_entry.id   AF-A0AAW2QUY6-F1
#
_cell.length_a   1.000
_cell.length_b   1.000
_cell.length_c   1.000
_cell.angle_alpha   90.00
_cell.angle_beta   90.00
_cell.angle_gamma   90.00
#
_symmetry.space_group_name_H-M   'P 1'
#
loop_
_entity.id
_entity.type
_entity.pdbx_description
1 polymer ?
#
loop_
_entity_poly.entity_id
_entity_poly.type
_entity_poly.pdbx_seq_one_letter_code
_entity_poly.pdbx_strand_id
1 'polypeptide(L)'
;MAWLVKVKKTISHGFDSVRSTPPTTKKVVIKKSNVGVLAFEIAGLMSKLLHLWQSLSDKSVARLRGESVCLEGVRKIVSNDDAFLLGLACAELVENLRLVAKSISRISKKCEDSTLRSFERLFDEFANSGRDPNNWLLGSKEMESKTKKMDRFVTTTATLHREMDELVVLENGLKKSLQSKDNDAAIKEKKIIELQQKILWQRQEVKYLKEKSLWCRSFDTVTSLLARSVFTILARIKLVFGVGHGFPTSLPRSLSASALVYPSENPNTCAFVSGPLMKNPQISNLAKDSSS
;
A
#
# COMPACT_ATOMS: atom_id res chain seq x y z
N MET A 1 -6.05 -36.15 49.95
CA MET A 1 -6.41 -35.05 50.85
C MET A 1 -7.44 -34.17 50.18
N ALA A 2 -8.71 -34.49 50.41
CA ALA A 2 -9.87 -33.77 49.88
C ALA A 2 -10.13 -32.51 50.71
N TRP A 3 -10.47 -31.39 50.06
CA TRP A 3 -11.07 -30.24 50.73
C TRP A 3 -12.38 -29.86 50.03
N LEU A 4 -13.45 -29.95 50.82
CA LEU A 4 -14.84 -29.68 50.51
C LEU A 4 -15.20 -28.23 50.87
N VAL A 5 -15.98 -27.61 49.98
CA VAL A 5 -17.22 -26.83 50.22
C VAL A 5 -17.14 -25.49 50.97
N LYS A 6 -17.62 -24.42 50.30
CA LYS A 6 -18.81 -23.68 50.76
C LYS A 6 -19.47 -22.91 49.61
N VAL A 7 -20.61 -23.41 49.14
CA VAL A 7 -21.57 -22.63 48.34
C VAL A 7 -22.50 -21.92 49.33
N LYS A 8 -22.63 -20.59 49.20
CA LYS A 8 -23.57 -19.78 49.99
C LYS A 8 -24.71 -19.36 49.05
N LYS A 9 -25.89 -19.96 49.22
CA LYS A 9 -27.15 -19.47 48.64
C LYS A 9 -27.68 -18.36 49.55
N THR A 10 -27.97 -17.20 48.98
CA THR A 10 -28.83 -16.20 49.61
C THR A 10 -29.99 -15.95 48.66
N ILE A 11 -31.18 -16.36 49.10
CA ILE A 11 -32.47 -16.00 48.49
C ILE A 11 -32.92 -14.75 49.22
N SER A 12 -33.19 -13.66 48.49
CA SER A 12 -33.88 -12.49 49.02
C SER A 12 -35.09 -12.19 48.15
N HIS A 13 -36.27 -12.38 48.74
CA HIS A 13 -37.55 -11.87 48.25
C HIS A 13 -37.64 -10.37 48.53
N GLY A 14 -38.12 -9.60 47.56
CA GLY A 14 -38.48 -8.19 47.73
C GLY A 14 -39.37 -7.75 46.57
N PHE A 15 -40.64 -7.47 46.88
CA PHE A 15 -41.66 -6.98 45.95
C PHE A 15 -41.48 -5.48 45.66
N ASP A 16 -42.07 -5.05 44.56
CA ASP A 16 -41.88 -3.80 43.81
C ASP A 16 -41.93 -2.46 44.58
N SER A 17 -41.11 -1.52 44.09
CA SER A 17 -41.45 -0.09 44.11
C SER A 17 -40.99 0.53 42.79
N VAL A 18 -41.97 0.90 41.96
CA VAL A 18 -41.81 1.58 40.68
C VAL A 18 -41.09 2.91 40.87
N ARG A 19 -39.90 3.06 40.25
CA ARG A 19 -39.32 4.36 39.93
C ARG A 19 -38.60 4.27 38.58
N SER A 20 -39.20 4.92 37.59
CA SER A 20 -38.67 5.12 36.25
C SER A 20 -37.30 5.80 36.30
N THR A 21 -36.25 5.06 35.90
CA THR A 21 -34.91 5.58 35.61
C THR A 21 -34.47 5.09 34.23
N PRO A 22 -33.76 5.93 33.46
CA PRO A 22 -33.43 5.66 32.06
C PRO A 22 -32.44 4.48 31.94
N PRO A 23 -32.45 3.75 30.81
CA PRO A 23 -31.65 2.53 30.66
C PRO A 23 -30.16 2.90 30.66
N THR A 24 -29.46 2.42 31.68
CA THR A 24 -28.00 2.37 31.69
C THR A 24 -27.57 1.50 30.52
N THR A 25 -26.97 2.15 29.52
CA THR A 25 -26.33 1.50 28.40
C THR A 25 -25.23 0.59 28.95
N LYS A 26 -25.48 -0.72 28.93
CA LYS A 26 -24.42 -1.71 28.99
C LYS A 26 -23.42 -1.28 27.92
N LYS A 27 -22.23 -0.83 28.31
CA LYS A 27 -21.10 -0.69 27.39
C LYS A 27 -20.90 -2.07 26.76
N VAL A 28 -21.49 -2.27 25.60
CA VAL A 28 -21.13 -3.36 24.70
C VAL A 28 -19.64 -3.11 24.48
N VAL A 29 -18.80 -3.94 25.09
CA VAL A 29 -17.37 -3.97 24.77
C VAL A 29 -17.34 -4.46 23.33
N ILE A 30 -17.39 -3.52 22.38
CA ILE A 30 -17.20 -3.80 20.96
C ILE A 30 -15.78 -4.34 20.88
N LYS A 31 -15.65 -5.67 20.82
CA LYS A 31 -14.37 -6.31 20.55
C LYS A 31 -13.95 -5.84 19.16
N LYS A 32 -12.95 -4.97 19.11
CA LYS A 32 -12.30 -4.57 17.87
C LYS A 32 -11.93 -5.84 17.11
N SER A 33 -12.47 -5.99 15.90
CA SER A 33 -12.20 -7.19 15.11
C SER A 33 -10.78 -7.10 14.56
N ASN A 34 -9.93 -8.02 15.01
CA ASN A 34 -8.56 -8.14 14.52
C ASN A 34 -8.53 -8.99 13.26
N VAL A 35 -7.50 -8.77 12.45
CA VAL A 35 -7.27 -9.46 11.18
C VAL A 35 -7.14 -10.98 11.36
N GLY A 36 -6.46 -11.45 12.41
CA GLY A 36 -6.32 -12.87 12.71
C GLY A 36 -5.64 -13.65 11.59
N VAL A 37 -6.23 -14.77 11.17
CA VAL A 37 -5.68 -15.65 10.12
C VAL A 37 -5.53 -14.96 8.76
N LEU A 38 -6.32 -13.90 8.48
CA LEU A 38 -6.18 -13.11 7.25
C LEU A 38 -4.84 -12.34 7.19
N ALA A 39 -4.06 -12.33 8.27
CA ALA A 39 -2.76 -11.69 8.33
C ALA A 39 -1.83 -12.17 7.23
N PHE A 40 -1.88 -13.46 6.88
CA PHE A 40 -1.02 -14.07 5.86
C PHE A 40 -1.41 -13.61 4.44
N GLU A 41 -2.70 -13.56 4.13
CA GLU A 41 -3.18 -13.02 2.85
C GLU A 41 -2.83 -11.53 2.71
N ILE A 42 -3.05 -10.77 3.78
CA ILE A 42 -2.75 -9.34 3.83
C ILE A 42 -1.24 -9.09 3.70
N ALA A 43 -0.38 -9.91 4.31
CA ALA A 43 1.06 -9.84 4.11
C ALA A 43 1.40 -10.05 2.62
N GLY A 44 0.75 -11.00 1.94
CA GLY A 44 0.88 -11.19 0.51
C GLY A 44 0.47 -9.96 -0.31
N LEU A 45 -0.62 -9.28 0.07
CA LEU A 45 -1.03 -8.02 -0.55
C LEU A 45 -0.01 -6.91 -0.33
N MET A 46 0.54 -6.78 0.88
CA MET A 46 1.61 -5.83 1.19
C MET A 46 2.85 -6.09 0.33
N SER A 47 3.28 -7.35 0.18
CA SER A 47 4.39 -7.69 -0.71
C SER A 47 4.13 -7.28 -2.15
N LYS A 48 2.92 -7.53 -2.69
CA LYS A 48 2.55 -7.09 -4.04
C LYS A 48 2.62 -5.57 -4.20
N LEU A 49 2.15 -4.80 -3.20
CA LEU A 49 2.26 -3.34 -3.20
C LEU A 49 3.70 -2.86 -3.13
N LEU A 50 4.55 -3.50 -2.32
CA LEU A 50 5.97 -3.20 -2.25
C LEU A 50 6.64 -3.42 -3.62
N HIS A 51 6.36 -4.54 -4.27
CA HIS A 51 6.90 -4.84 -5.61
C HIS A 51 6.41 -3.83 -6.67
N LEU A 52 5.11 -3.51 -6.68
CA LEU A 52 4.55 -2.50 -7.59
C LEU A 52 5.23 -1.14 -7.38
N TRP A 53 5.37 -0.69 -6.13
CA TRP A 53 6.05 0.57 -5.81
C TRP A 53 7.50 0.57 -6.28
N GLN A 54 8.26 -0.51 -6.07
CA GLN A 54 9.65 -0.62 -6.51
C GLN A 54 9.78 -0.66 -8.04
N SER A 55 8.83 -1.29 -8.74
CA SER A 55 8.79 -1.31 -10.21
C SER A 55 8.59 0.09 -10.81
N LEU A 56 8.00 1.02 -10.04
CA LEU A 56 7.72 2.41 -10.43
C LEU A 56 8.78 3.41 -9.93
N SER A 57 9.87 2.92 -9.33
CA SER A 57 11.03 3.75 -8.98
C SER A 57 11.67 4.34 -10.23
N ASP A 58 12.28 5.52 -10.12
CA ASP A 58 12.92 6.19 -11.27
C ASP A 58 13.95 5.30 -11.96
N LYS A 59 14.72 4.52 -11.18
CA LYS A 59 15.67 3.53 -11.71
C LYS A 59 14.98 2.44 -12.53
N SER A 60 13.87 1.89 -12.04
CA SER A 60 13.16 0.82 -12.75
C SER A 60 12.44 1.34 -13.99
N VAL A 61 11.89 2.56 -13.94
CA VAL A 61 11.26 3.23 -15.09
C VAL A 61 12.30 3.59 -16.16
N ALA A 62 13.45 4.12 -15.77
CA ALA A 62 14.55 4.41 -16.68
C ALA A 62 15.04 3.13 -17.37
N ARG A 63 15.21 2.04 -16.61
CA ARG A 63 15.56 0.73 -17.16
C ARG A 63 14.50 0.19 -18.13
N LEU A 64 13.22 0.31 -17.79
CA LEU A 64 12.13 -0.11 -18.69
C LEU A 64 12.20 0.65 -20.02
N ARG A 65 12.35 1.98 -19.97
CA ARG A 65 12.36 2.85 -21.15
C ARG A 65 13.64 2.77 -21.98
N GLY A 66 14.80 2.63 -21.33
CA GLY A 66 16.10 2.66 -22.00
C GLY A 66 16.66 1.30 -22.39
N GLU A 67 16.33 0.25 -21.64
CA GLU A 67 16.93 -1.08 -21.83
C GLU A 67 15.88 -2.11 -22.26
N SER A 68 14.79 -2.27 -21.50
CA SER A 68 13.85 -3.38 -21.71
C SER A 68 13.03 -3.26 -23.00
N VAL A 69 12.52 -2.07 -23.30
CA VAL A 69 11.79 -1.78 -24.56
C VAL A 69 12.74 -1.81 -25.77
N CYS A 70 14.03 -1.59 -25.55
CA CYS A 70 15.05 -1.59 -26.59
C CYS A 70 15.64 -2.98 -26.90
N LEU A 71 15.27 -4.02 -26.14
CA LEU A 71 15.76 -5.38 -26.37
C LEU A 71 15.26 -5.92 -27.72
N GLU A 72 16.20 -6.36 -28.56
CA GLU A 72 15.91 -6.89 -29.89
C GLU A 72 14.87 -8.02 -29.88
N GLY A 73 14.93 -8.91 -28.89
CA GLY A 73 13.95 -9.98 -28.74
C GLY A 73 12.53 -9.48 -28.48
N VAL A 74 12.37 -8.44 -27.66
CA VAL A 74 11.06 -7.83 -27.38
C VAL A 74 10.53 -7.14 -28.64
N ARG A 75 11.40 -6.42 -29.34
CA ARG A 75 11.07 -5.73 -30.59
C ARG A 75 10.59 -6.68 -31.69
N LYS A 76 11.28 -7.81 -31.86
CA LYS A 76 10.94 -8.84 -32.86
C LYS A 76 9.68 -9.64 -32.54
N ILE A 77 9.45 -9.97 -31.27
CA ILE A 77 8.39 -10.90 -30.88
C ILE A 77 7.08 -10.16 -30.56
N VAL A 78 7.17 -8.95 -30.00
CA VAL A 78 6.01 -8.24 -29.47
C VAL A 78 5.63 -7.05 -30.36
N SER A 79 6.51 -6.05 -30.49
CA SER A 79 6.26 -4.86 -31.31
C SER A 79 7.52 -4.00 -31.43
N ASN A 80 7.71 -3.33 -32.57
CA ASN A 80 8.75 -2.31 -32.76
C ASN A 80 8.33 -0.91 -32.26
N ASP A 81 7.07 -0.73 -31.85
CA ASP A 81 6.55 0.54 -31.36
C ASP A 81 6.75 0.69 -29.84
N ASP A 82 7.61 1.63 -29.45
CA ASP A 82 7.91 1.94 -28.05
C ASP A 82 6.66 2.37 -27.27
N ALA A 83 5.74 3.11 -27.91
CA ALA A 83 4.50 3.55 -27.28
C ALA A 83 3.60 2.35 -26.97
N PHE A 84 3.51 1.39 -27.89
CA PHE A 84 2.79 0.14 -27.67
C PHE A 84 3.41 -0.69 -26.54
N LEU A 85 4.74 -0.87 -26.53
CA LEU A 85 5.42 -1.65 -25.50
C LEU A 85 5.28 -1.02 -24.10
N LEU A 86 5.36 0.32 -24.01
CA LEU A 86 5.10 1.05 -22.77
C LEU A 86 3.63 0.99 -22.35
N GLY A 87 2.71 1.03 -23.32
CA GLY A 87 1.28 0.83 -23.10
C GLY A 87 0.99 -0.56 -22.51
N LEU A 88 1.65 -1.59 -23.04
CA LEU A 88 1.54 -2.97 -22.54
C LEU A 88 2.07 -3.08 -21.10
N ALA A 89 3.24 -2.51 -20.82
CA ALA A 89 3.78 -2.47 -19.46
C ALA A 89 2.87 -1.70 -18.48
N CYS A 90 2.28 -0.59 -18.91
CA CYS A 90 1.31 0.15 -18.13
C CYS A 90 0.06 -0.70 -17.84
N ALA A 91 -0.48 -1.37 -18.86
CA ALA A 91 -1.66 -2.23 -18.71
C ALA A 91 -1.43 -3.35 -17.70
N GLU A 92 -0.26 -4.00 -17.73
CA GLU A 92 0.14 -5.04 -16.78
C GLU A 92 0.22 -4.48 -15.34
N LEU A 93 0.82 -3.31 -15.13
CA LEU A 93 0.91 -2.68 -13.80
C LEU A 93 -0.47 -2.26 -13.27
N VAL A 94 -1.32 -1.71 -14.14
CA VAL A 94 -2.70 -1.32 -13.78
C VAL A 94 -3.53 -2.55 -13.42
N GLU A 95 -3.43 -3.64 -14.18
CA GLU A 95 -4.16 -4.88 -13.92
C GLU A 95 -3.72 -5.50 -12.58
N ASN A 96 -2.41 -5.55 -12.32
CA ASN A 96 -1.88 -6.00 -11.03
C ASN A 96 -2.40 -5.14 -9.86
N LEU A 97 -2.42 -3.82 -10.02
CA LEU A 97 -2.97 -2.92 -9.01
C LEU A 97 -4.48 -3.13 -8.82
N ARG A 98 -5.23 -3.36 -9.91
CA ARG A 98 -6.67 -3.65 -9.86
C ARG A 98 -6.97 -4.91 -9.06
N LEU A 99 -6.17 -5.98 -9.21
CA LEU A 99 -6.33 -7.21 -8.43
C LEU A 99 -6.07 -6.98 -6.94
N VAL A 100 -5.10 -6.14 -6.60
CA VAL A 100 -4.82 -5.75 -5.21
C VAL A 100 -5.98 -4.90 -4.66
N ALA A 101 -6.45 -3.90 -5.41
CA ALA A 101 -7.57 -3.05 -5.02
C ALA A 101 -8.86 -3.85 -4.78
N LYS A 102 -9.18 -4.82 -5.64
CA LYS A 102 -10.31 -5.75 -5.43
C LYS A 102 -10.19 -6.53 -4.12
N SER A 103 -8.99 -6.94 -3.75
CA SER A 103 -8.74 -7.65 -2.49
C SER A 103 -8.92 -6.71 -1.29
N ILE A 104 -8.47 -5.47 -1.40
CA ILE A 104 -8.67 -4.45 -0.37
C ILE A 104 -10.14 -4.10 -0.21
N SER A 105 -10.94 -4.02 -1.28
CA SER A 105 -12.41 -3.85 -1.17
C SER A 105 -13.06 -4.95 -0.32
N ARG A 106 -12.65 -6.21 -0.50
CA ARG A 106 -13.19 -7.32 0.32
C ARG A 106 -12.80 -7.18 1.79
N ILE A 107 -11.57 -6.76 2.07
CA ILE A 107 -11.07 -6.53 3.44
C ILE A 107 -11.76 -5.32 4.08
N SER A 108 -11.96 -4.25 3.31
CA SER A 108 -12.47 -2.98 3.81
C SER A 108 -13.91 -3.08 4.34
N LYS A 109 -14.71 -4.03 3.82
CA LYS A 109 -16.05 -4.35 4.32
C LYS A 109 -16.07 -4.76 5.79
N LYS A 110 -14.94 -5.23 6.34
CA LYS A 110 -14.77 -5.59 7.76
C LYS A 110 -14.31 -4.44 8.65
N CYS A 111 -14.08 -3.25 8.09
CA CYS A 111 -13.68 -2.06 8.85
C CYS A 111 -14.83 -1.49 9.67
N GLU A 112 -14.51 -0.90 10.81
CA GLU A 112 -15.46 -0.15 11.64
C GLU A 112 -15.68 1.24 11.03
N ASP A 113 -14.61 1.88 10.58
CA ASP A 113 -14.63 3.15 9.84
C ASP A 113 -15.45 3.10 8.54
N SER A 114 -16.42 4.01 8.40
CA SER A 114 -17.33 4.10 7.24
C SER A 114 -16.65 4.54 5.95
N THR A 115 -15.63 5.39 6.05
CA THR A 115 -14.86 5.90 4.93
C THR A 115 -14.01 4.77 4.35
N LEU A 116 -13.37 3.97 5.20
CA LEU A 116 -12.66 2.76 4.78
C LEU A 116 -13.61 1.73 4.14
N ARG A 117 -14.80 1.50 4.72
CA ARG A 117 -15.81 0.63 4.08
C ARG A 117 -16.22 1.09 2.69
N SER A 118 -16.14 2.39 2.42
CA SER A 118 -16.41 2.99 1.11
C SER A 118 -15.22 2.95 0.14
N PHE A 119 -14.13 2.25 0.48
CA PHE A 119 -12.88 2.18 -0.30
C PHE A 119 -13.11 1.94 -1.80
N GLU A 120 -13.93 0.96 -2.18
CA GLU A 120 -14.13 0.58 -3.59
C GLU A 120 -14.63 1.76 -4.41
N ARG A 121 -15.73 2.38 -3.97
CA ARG A 121 -16.30 3.57 -4.60
C ARG A 121 -15.30 4.73 -4.67
N LEU A 122 -14.57 4.97 -3.58
CA LEU A 122 -13.59 6.06 -3.51
C LEU A 122 -12.40 5.83 -4.44
N PHE A 123 -11.95 4.57 -4.54
CA PHE A 123 -10.85 4.21 -5.43
C PHE A 123 -11.27 4.31 -6.90
N ASP A 124 -12.49 3.88 -7.26
CA ASP A 124 -13.02 4.03 -8.61
C ASP A 124 -13.21 5.50 -8.98
N GLU A 125 -13.72 6.33 -8.07
CA GLU A 125 -13.81 7.78 -8.29
C GLU A 125 -12.41 8.38 -8.53
N PHE A 126 -11.44 8.05 -7.68
CA PHE A 126 -10.06 8.51 -7.85
C PHE A 126 -9.43 8.01 -9.16
N ALA A 127 -9.69 6.75 -9.54
CA ALA A 127 -9.18 6.17 -10.77
C ALA A 127 -9.75 6.86 -12.02
N ASN A 128 -11.00 7.31 -11.98
CA ASN A 128 -11.65 7.95 -13.12
C ASN A 128 -11.44 9.47 -13.16
N SER A 129 -11.57 10.18 -12.04
CA SER A 129 -11.57 11.65 -12.02
C SER A 129 -10.34 12.27 -11.36
N GLY A 130 -9.45 11.47 -10.74
CA GLY A 130 -8.28 11.96 -10.01
C GLY A 130 -8.61 12.69 -8.70
N ARG A 131 -9.88 12.73 -8.29
CA ARG A 131 -10.29 13.41 -7.05
C ARG A 131 -10.01 12.54 -5.84
N ASP A 132 -9.39 13.14 -4.83
CA ASP A 132 -9.10 12.49 -3.55
C ASP A 132 -9.63 13.33 -2.38
N PRO A 133 -10.95 13.32 -2.14
CA PRO A 133 -11.56 14.13 -1.08
C PRO A 133 -11.11 13.71 0.33
N ASN A 134 -10.54 12.52 0.49
CA ASN A 134 -10.10 12.00 1.78
C ASN A 134 -8.60 12.17 2.03
N ASN A 135 -7.86 12.81 1.10
CA ASN A 135 -6.40 12.99 1.18
C ASN A 135 -5.67 11.68 1.51
N TRP A 136 -5.99 10.61 0.78
CA TRP A 136 -5.35 9.30 0.89
C TRP A 136 -4.04 9.20 0.08
N LEU A 137 -3.82 10.10 -0.86
CA LEU A 137 -2.53 10.32 -1.51
C LEU A 137 -1.45 10.64 -0.48
N LEU A 138 -0.31 9.96 -0.61
CA LEU A 138 0.85 10.16 0.23
C LEU A 138 1.91 10.97 -0.51
N GLY A 139 2.60 11.85 0.21
CA GLY A 139 3.86 12.40 -0.29
C GLY A 139 4.94 11.31 -0.39
N SER A 140 5.99 11.54 -1.19
CA SER A 140 7.06 10.55 -1.42
C SER A 140 7.68 10.03 -0.11
N LYS A 141 8.05 10.96 0.80
CA LYS A 141 8.63 10.62 2.12
C LYS A 141 7.67 9.82 3.00
N GLU A 142 6.37 10.14 2.95
CA GLU A 142 5.36 9.40 3.70
C GLU A 142 5.19 7.98 3.14
N MET A 143 5.14 7.84 1.81
CA MET A 143 5.05 6.55 1.16
C MET A 143 6.26 5.67 1.48
N GLU A 144 7.47 6.21 1.50
CA GLU A 144 8.66 5.47 1.96
C GLU A 144 8.52 4.94 3.39
N SER A 145 7.97 5.76 4.30
CA SER A 145 7.70 5.32 5.67
C SER A 145 6.66 4.20 5.74
N LYS A 146 5.61 4.26 4.89
CA LYS A 146 4.58 3.22 4.79
C LYS A 146 5.15 1.94 4.19
N THR A 147 6.01 2.03 3.17
CA THR A 147 6.75 0.92 2.57
C THR A 147 7.60 0.20 3.62
N LYS A 148 8.40 0.92 4.42
CA LYS A 148 9.16 0.33 5.54
C LYS A 148 8.26 -0.36 6.57
N LYS A 149 7.09 0.24 6.86
CA LYS A 149 6.12 -0.35 7.79
C LYS A 149 5.49 -1.63 7.23
N MET A 150 5.11 -1.65 5.96
CA MET A 150 4.61 -2.84 5.27
C MET A 150 5.66 -3.95 5.26
N ASP A 151 6.91 -3.64 4.91
CA ASP A 151 8.02 -4.60 4.89
C ASP A 151 8.25 -5.27 6.25
N ARG A 152 8.24 -4.48 7.33
CA ARG A 152 8.31 -5.02 8.70
C ARG A 152 7.14 -5.95 9.02
N PHE A 153 5.92 -5.61 8.59
CA PHE A 153 4.75 -6.47 8.79
C PHE A 153 4.83 -7.75 7.99
N VAL A 154 5.26 -7.69 6.73
CA VAL A 154 5.52 -8.86 5.88
C VAL A 154 6.53 -9.78 6.57
N THR A 155 7.67 -9.25 6.96
CA THR A 155 8.75 -10.01 7.62
C THR A 155 8.28 -10.66 8.93
N THR A 156 7.64 -9.89 9.82
CA THR A 156 7.18 -10.41 11.11
C THR A 156 6.08 -11.46 10.93
N THR A 157 5.19 -11.29 9.95
CA THR A 157 4.10 -12.23 9.67
C THR A 157 4.62 -13.51 9.00
N ALA A 158 5.64 -13.42 8.16
CA ALA A 158 6.34 -14.58 7.60
C ALA A 158 7.08 -15.38 8.68
N THR A 159 7.74 -14.70 9.62
CA THR A 159 8.33 -15.37 10.79
C THR A 159 7.25 -16.04 11.64
N LEU A 160 6.12 -15.37 11.91
CA LEU A 160 5.00 -15.98 12.62
C LEU A 160 4.53 -17.28 11.95
N HIS A 161 4.40 -17.30 10.62
CA HIS A 161 4.02 -18.51 9.90
C HIS A 161 5.01 -19.66 10.16
N ARG A 162 6.31 -19.39 9.99
CA ARG A 162 7.38 -20.39 10.21
C ARG A 162 7.38 -20.91 11.65
N GLU A 163 7.26 -20.04 12.64
CA GLU A 163 7.24 -20.43 14.05
C GLU A 163 5.96 -21.21 14.43
N MET A 164 4.83 -20.95 13.77
CA MET A 164 3.62 -21.74 13.92
C MET A 164 3.76 -23.14 13.30
N ASP A 165 4.43 -23.26 12.15
CA ASP A 165 4.72 -24.56 11.52
C ASP A 165 5.69 -25.38 12.39
N GLU A 166 6.77 -24.76 12.89
CA GLU A 166 7.72 -25.39 13.83
C GLU A 166 6.99 -25.92 15.07
N LEU A 167 6.03 -25.16 15.63
CA LEU A 167 5.23 -25.60 16.77
C LEU A 167 4.45 -26.89 16.47
N VAL A 168 3.83 -26.98 15.29
CA VAL A 168 3.10 -28.19 14.86
C VAL A 168 4.07 -29.37 14.70
N VAL A 169 5.26 -29.14 14.14
CA VAL A 169 6.30 -30.17 14.01
C VAL A 169 6.73 -30.69 15.38
N LEU A 170 6.96 -29.80 16.35
CA LEU A 170 7.34 -30.17 17.72
C LEU A 170 6.25 -30.96 18.45
N GLU A 171 4.99 -30.53 18.34
CA GLU A 171 3.84 -31.23 18.94
C GLU A 171 3.67 -32.64 18.34
N ASN A 172 3.83 -32.78 17.03
CA ASN A 172 3.84 -34.07 16.37
C ASN A 172 5.05 -34.93 16.78
N GLY A 173 6.22 -34.32 16.96
CA GLY A 173 7.42 -34.98 17.48
C GLY A 173 7.21 -35.54 18.88
N LEU A 174 6.58 -34.77 19.77
CA LEU A 174 6.21 -35.21 21.12
C LEU A 174 5.24 -36.39 21.07
N LYS A 175 4.18 -36.31 20.24
CA LYS A 175 3.21 -37.40 20.06
C LYS A 175 3.88 -38.70 19.61
N LYS A 176 4.79 -38.62 18.64
CA LYS A 176 5.58 -39.77 18.18
C LYS A 176 6.49 -40.32 19.28
N SER A 177 7.15 -39.45 20.05
CA SER A 177 8.03 -39.87 21.15
C SER A 177 7.28 -40.60 22.25
N LEU A 178 6.04 -40.20 22.56
CA LEU A 178 5.19 -40.89 23.53
C LEU A 178 4.83 -42.31 23.08
N GLN A 179 4.55 -42.49 21.79
CA GLN A 179 4.14 -43.76 21.17
C GLN A 179 5.31 -44.70 20.83
N SER A 180 6.55 -44.21 20.88
CA SER A 180 7.76 -45.01 20.59
C SER A 180 7.95 -46.14 21.62
N LYS A 181 8.29 -47.34 21.14
CA LYS A 181 8.69 -48.49 21.97
C LYS A 181 10.21 -48.51 22.16
N ASP A 182 10.78 -47.40 22.61
CA ASP A 182 12.22 -47.34 22.92
C ASP A 182 12.54 -48.23 24.13
N ASN A 183 13.63 -49.01 24.01
CA ASN A 183 14.05 -49.97 25.04
C ASN A 183 14.67 -49.31 26.28
N ASP A 184 15.12 -48.05 26.17
CA ASP A 184 15.68 -47.27 27.28
C ASP A 184 14.68 -46.21 27.76
N ALA A 185 14.04 -46.50 28.89
CA ALA A 185 13.01 -45.65 29.49
C ALA A 185 13.57 -44.29 29.96
N ALA A 186 14.80 -44.25 30.46
CA ALA A 186 15.39 -43.03 31.01
C ALA A 186 15.73 -42.02 29.89
N ILE A 187 16.29 -42.52 28.77
CA ILE A 187 16.56 -41.70 27.59
C ILE A 187 15.26 -41.16 26.99
N LYS A 188 14.22 -42.01 26.91
CA LYS A 188 12.90 -41.62 26.42
C LYS A 188 12.26 -40.52 27.28
N GLU A 189 12.31 -40.66 28.60
CA GLU A 189 11.77 -39.68 29.54
C GLU A 189 12.47 -38.32 29.39
N LYS A 190 13.80 -38.31 29.36
CA LYS A 190 14.58 -37.08 29.15
C LYS A 190 14.20 -36.37 27.85
N LYS A 191 14.11 -37.11 26.74
CA LYS A 191 13.72 -36.56 25.42
C LYS A 191 12.31 -35.95 25.44
N ILE A 192 11.37 -36.57 26.16
CA ILE A 192 10.00 -36.06 26.31
C ILE A 192 10.02 -34.72 27.07
N ILE A 193 10.75 -34.63 28.17
CA ILE A 193 10.86 -33.41 28.99
C ILE A 193 11.46 -32.27 28.15
N GLU A 194 12.55 -32.54 27.41
CA GLU A 194 13.19 -31.56 26.52
C GLU A 194 12.22 -31.05 25.44
N LEU A 195 11.47 -31.95 24.79
CA LEU A 195 10.46 -31.58 23.79
C LEU A 195 9.33 -30.74 24.39
N GLN A 196 8.85 -31.09 25.59
CA GLN A 196 7.82 -30.31 26.29
C GLN A 196 8.31 -28.90 26.61
N GLN A 197 9.55 -28.75 27.07
CA GLN A 197 10.15 -27.45 27.34
C GLN A 197 10.28 -26.62 26.05
N LYS A 198 10.74 -27.24 24.94
CA LYS A 198 10.83 -26.54 23.64
C LYS A 198 9.45 -26.10 23.14
N ILE A 199 8.41 -26.91 23.30
CA ILE A 199 7.02 -26.53 22.94
C ILE A 199 6.53 -25.33 23.76
N LEU A 200 6.81 -25.30 25.06
CA LEU A 200 6.43 -24.17 25.92
C LEU A 200 7.09 -22.87 25.45
N TRP A 201 8.38 -22.92 25.16
CA TRP A 201 9.11 -21.77 24.61
C TRP A 201 8.53 -21.34 23.26
N GLN A 202 8.31 -22.28 22.35
CA GLN A 202 7.78 -22.03 21.02
C GLN A 202 6.38 -21.38 21.06
N ARG A 203 5.51 -21.83 21.97
CA ARG A 203 4.19 -21.23 22.17
C ARG A 203 4.27 -19.78 22.61
N GLN A 204 5.25 -19.45 23.46
CA GLN A 204 5.47 -18.08 23.91
C GLN A 204 5.98 -17.19 22.77
N GLU A 205 6.88 -17.71 21.94
CA GLU A 205 7.37 -16.99 20.74
C GLU A 205 6.24 -16.73 19.75
N VAL A 206 5.40 -17.73 19.45
CA VAL A 206 4.22 -17.57 18.59
C VAL A 206 3.27 -16.50 19.15
N LYS A 207 3.05 -16.48 20.47
CA LYS A 207 2.21 -15.46 21.12
C LYS A 207 2.78 -14.05 20.92
N TYR A 208 4.08 -13.88 21.17
CA TYR A 208 4.79 -12.63 20.97
C TYR A 208 4.75 -12.17 19.50
N LEU A 209 4.97 -13.06 18.55
CA LEU A 209 4.90 -12.76 17.12
C LEU A 209 3.49 -12.39 16.66
N LYS A 210 2.43 -13.00 17.23
CA LYS A 210 1.04 -12.59 16.96
C LYS A 210 0.79 -11.13 17.37
N GLU A 211 1.32 -10.69 18.51
CA GLU A 211 1.18 -9.31 18.99
C GLU A 211 1.93 -8.29 18.11
N LYS A 212 3.08 -8.68 17.54
CA LYS A 212 3.90 -7.82 16.67
C LYS A 212 3.45 -7.80 15.21
N SER A 213 2.98 -8.93 14.69
CA SER A 213 2.56 -9.11 13.29
C SER A 213 1.22 -8.44 12.96
N LEU A 214 0.71 -8.73 11.75
CA LEU A 214 -0.63 -8.33 11.32
C LEU A 214 -1.75 -9.04 12.08
N TRP A 215 -1.47 -10.17 12.74
CA TRP A 215 -2.49 -11.01 13.40
C TRP A 215 -3.36 -10.23 14.40
N CYS A 216 -2.73 -9.40 15.22
CA CYS A 216 -3.40 -8.59 16.24
C CYS A 216 -3.68 -7.14 15.79
N ARG A 217 -3.60 -6.83 14.49
CA ARG A 217 -3.97 -5.51 13.96
C ARG A 217 -5.45 -5.45 13.64
N SER A 218 -6.06 -4.27 13.78
CA SER A 218 -7.45 -4.05 13.34
C SER A 218 -7.55 -3.94 11.82
N PHE A 219 -8.71 -4.30 11.27
CA PHE A 219 -9.00 -4.09 9.85
C PHE A 219 -8.82 -2.63 9.43
N ASP A 220 -9.22 -1.68 10.27
CA ASP A 220 -9.07 -0.24 9.99
C ASP A 220 -7.61 0.14 9.81
N THR A 221 -6.73 -0.29 10.72
CA THR A 221 -5.30 0.06 10.66
C THR A 221 -4.66 -0.47 9.37
N VAL A 222 -5.00 -1.69 9.01
CA VAL A 222 -4.43 -2.37 7.85
C VAL A 222 -5.01 -1.80 6.55
N THR A 223 -6.32 -1.67 6.45
CA THR A 223 -7.00 -1.12 5.26
C THR A 223 -6.58 0.32 5.01
N SER A 224 -6.44 1.13 6.05
CA SER A 224 -5.97 2.51 5.94
C SER A 224 -4.53 2.61 5.42
N LEU A 225 -3.67 1.63 5.74
CA LEU A 225 -2.32 1.53 5.19
C LEU A 225 -2.35 1.11 3.72
N LEU A 226 -3.11 0.06 3.40
CA LEU A 226 -3.23 -0.48 2.05
C LEU A 226 -3.87 0.52 1.08
N ALA A 227 -4.97 1.17 1.48
CA ALA A 227 -5.71 2.11 0.66
C ALA A 227 -4.83 3.27 0.21
N ARG A 228 -4.12 3.91 1.15
CA ARG A 228 -3.21 5.01 0.84
C ARG A 228 -2.07 4.59 -0.10
N SER A 229 -1.53 3.38 0.09
CA SER A 229 -0.51 2.83 -0.80
C SER A 229 -1.05 2.60 -2.22
N VAL A 230 -2.25 2.03 -2.38
CA VAL A 230 -2.85 1.81 -3.70
C VAL A 230 -3.14 3.13 -4.42
N PHE A 231 -3.69 4.13 -3.73
CA PHE A 231 -3.94 5.46 -4.31
C PHE A 231 -2.64 6.08 -4.83
N THR A 232 -1.60 6.04 -4.01
CA THR A 232 -0.28 6.60 -4.34
C THR A 232 0.37 5.85 -5.50
N ILE A 233 0.27 4.51 -5.54
CA ILE A 233 0.78 3.70 -6.66
C ILE A 233 0.01 4.02 -7.94
N LEU A 234 -1.31 4.13 -7.92
CA LEU A 234 -2.09 4.49 -9.11
C LEU A 234 -1.70 5.88 -9.64
N ALA A 235 -1.56 6.86 -8.75
CA ALA A 235 -1.11 8.20 -9.12
C ALA A 235 0.27 8.17 -9.77
N ARG A 236 1.18 7.36 -9.22
CA ARG A 236 2.53 7.19 -9.77
C ARG A 236 2.50 6.49 -11.13
N ILE A 237 1.65 5.49 -11.35
CA ILE A 237 1.45 4.86 -12.66
C ILE A 237 1.00 5.91 -13.68
N LYS A 238 -0.06 6.67 -13.36
CA LYS A 238 -0.59 7.72 -14.23
C LYS A 238 0.48 8.76 -14.59
N LEU A 239 1.29 9.17 -13.61
CA LEU A 239 2.41 10.09 -13.81
C LEU A 239 3.51 9.50 -14.70
N VAL A 240 3.94 8.27 -14.43
CA VAL A 240 5.05 7.62 -15.14
C VAL A 240 4.71 7.33 -16.61
N PHE A 241 3.45 6.96 -16.89
CA PHE A 241 3.01 6.57 -18.22
C PHE A 241 2.20 7.65 -18.96
N GLY A 242 1.95 8.80 -18.33
CA GLY A 242 1.20 9.90 -18.95
C GLY A 242 -0.29 9.61 -19.14
N VAL A 243 -0.86 8.70 -18.34
CA VAL A 243 -2.26 8.28 -18.44
C VAL A 243 -3.15 9.27 -17.69
N GLY A 244 -3.70 10.24 -18.42
CA GLY A 244 -4.73 11.17 -17.95
C GLY A 244 -4.35 12.66 -18.09
N HIS A 245 -5.20 13.43 -18.75
CA HIS A 245 -5.20 14.89 -18.68
C HIS A 245 -5.61 15.33 -17.27
N GLY A 246 -4.78 16.11 -16.57
CA GLY A 246 -5.24 16.90 -15.41
C GLY A 246 -4.43 16.86 -14.12
N PHE A 247 -3.21 16.30 -14.06
CA PHE A 247 -2.34 16.51 -12.89
C PHE A 247 -1.44 17.72 -13.13
N PRO A 248 -1.38 18.72 -12.23
CA PRO A 248 -0.36 19.74 -12.31
C PRO A 248 1.01 19.07 -12.18
N THR A 249 1.84 19.26 -13.19
CA THR A 249 3.24 18.90 -13.28
C THR A 249 4.04 19.70 -12.24
N SER A 250 3.90 19.39 -10.96
CA SER A 250 4.80 19.90 -9.93
C SER A 250 4.82 19.01 -8.69
N LEU A 251 5.64 17.97 -8.73
CA LEU A 251 6.41 17.57 -7.55
C LEU A 251 7.83 18.13 -7.75
N PRO A 252 8.47 18.69 -6.69
CA PRO A 252 9.67 19.48 -6.83
C PRO A 252 10.78 18.62 -7.41
N ARG A 253 11.17 18.97 -8.63
CA ARG A 253 12.36 18.47 -9.31
C ARG A 253 13.53 18.88 -8.43
N SER A 254 14.20 17.90 -7.81
CA SER A 254 15.46 18.12 -7.12
C SER A 254 16.43 18.81 -8.08
N LEU A 255 16.77 20.07 -7.78
CA LEU A 255 17.79 20.82 -8.49
C LEU A 255 19.15 20.21 -8.14
N SER A 256 19.66 19.34 -9.01
CA SER A 256 21.11 19.22 -9.21
C SER A 256 21.42 19.86 -10.56
N ALA A 257 21.65 21.17 -10.52
CA ALA A 257 22.25 21.90 -11.61
C ALA A 257 23.74 21.56 -11.64
N SER A 258 24.15 20.72 -12.59
CA SER A 258 25.54 20.73 -13.06
C SER A 258 25.63 21.83 -14.12
N ALA A 259 26.30 22.92 -13.74
CA ALA A 259 26.62 24.02 -14.64
C ALA A 259 27.58 23.52 -15.73
N LEU A 260 27.12 23.51 -16.98
CA LEU A 260 28.00 23.49 -18.14
C LEU A 260 28.33 24.94 -18.49
N VAL A 261 29.63 25.22 -18.40
CA VAL A 261 30.30 26.46 -18.74
C VAL A 261 30.17 26.72 -20.24
N TYR A 262 29.74 27.91 -20.63
CA TYR A 262 29.95 28.44 -21.99
C TYR A 262 30.80 29.71 -21.89
N PRO A 263 31.93 29.82 -22.62
CA PRO A 263 32.72 31.03 -22.66
C PRO A 263 32.10 32.07 -23.59
N SER A 264 32.18 33.32 -23.14
CA SER A 264 31.92 34.54 -23.89
C SER A 264 33.00 34.75 -24.95
N GLU A 265 32.61 34.92 -26.22
CA GLU A 265 33.40 35.67 -27.20
C GLU A 265 32.49 36.45 -28.16
N ASN A 266 32.70 37.75 -28.23
CA ASN A 266 32.49 38.60 -29.40
C ASN A 266 33.76 39.47 -29.46
N PRO A 267 34.43 39.63 -30.63
CA PRO A 267 33.98 40.68 -31.55
C PRO A 267 34.27 40.44 -33.06
N ASN A 268 33.46 41.11 -33.88
CA ASN A 268 33.74 41.66 -35.22
C ASN A 268 33.49 40.82 -36.50
N THR A 269 32.63 41.43 -37.33
CA THR A 269 32.69 41.68 -38.81
C THR A 269 31.69 40.96 -39.73
N CYS A 270 31.12 41.79 -40.62
CA CYS A 270 30.43 41.52 -41.90
C CYS A 270 28.94 41.12 -41.82
N ALA A 271 28.00 42.05 -41.99
CA ALA A 271 27.53 42.69 -43.24
C ALA A 271 26.36 41.92 -43.89
N PHE A 272 25.18 42.56 -43.94
CA PHE A 272 24.25 42.69 -45.07
C PHE A 272 22.89 43.17 -44.52
N VAL A 273 22.55 44.43 -44.80
CA VAL A 273 21.20 44.98 -44.58
C VAL A 273 20.74 45.58 -45.90
N SER A 274 19.56 45.18 -46.36
CA SER A 274 18.81 45.85 -47.41
C SER A 274 17.33 45.83 -47.06
N GLY A 275 16.77 47.04 -46.90
CA GLY A 275 15.39 47.53 -47.11
C GLY A 275 14.18 46.75 -46.58
N PRO A 276 13.14 47.45 -46.10
CA PRO A 276 12.13 47.88 -47.08
C PRO A 276 11.61 49.33 -46.93
N LEU A 277 10.99 49.76 -48.04
CA LEU A 277 10.42 51.08 -48.35
C LEU A 277 9.37 51.60 -47.36
N MET A 278 9.44 52.91 -47.10
CA MET A 278 8.41 53.71 -46.46
C MET A 278 7.17 53.89 -47.34
N LYS A 279 5.98 53.82 -46.74
CA LYS A 279 4.72 54.35 -47.27
C LYS A 279 4.43 55.72 -46.63
N ASN A 280 4.11 56.69 -47.46
CA ASN A 280 3.86 58.09 -47.13
C ASN A 280 2.54 58.27 -46.32
N PRO A 281 2.40 59.29 -45.46
CA PRO A 281 1.19 59.55 -44.68
C PRO A 281 0.14 60.37 -45.42
N GLN A 282 -1.11 60.18 -44.99
CA GLN A 282 -2.24 61.05 -45.29
C GLN A 282 -2.12 62.41 -44.59
N ILE A 283 -2.52 63.48 -45.29
CA ILE A 283 -3.07 64.70 -44.68
C ILE A 283 -4.28 65.15 -45.50
N SER A 284 -5.36 65.38 -44.76
CA SER A 284 -6.66 65.91 -45.13
C SER A 284 -6.64 67.40 -45.51
N ASN A 285 -7.61 67.86 -46.31
CA ASN A 285 -8.62 68.84 -45.88
C ASN A 285 -9.50 69.34 -47.03
N LEU A 286 -10.80 69.45 -46.71
CA LEU A 286 -11.83 70.46 -47.07
C LEU A 286 -11.86 71.06 -48.49
N ALA A 287 -12.98 71.43 -49.10
CA ALA A 287 -14.43 71.28 -48.91
C ALA A 287 -15.05 72.11 -50.08
N LYS A 288 -16.36 71.90 -50.28
CA LYS A 288 -17.35 72.85 -50.85
C LYS A 288 -17.59 72.91 -52.36
N ASP A 289 -18.87 72.59 -52.63
CA ASP A 289 -19.89 73.41 -53.29
C ASP A 289 -20.14 73.27 -54.80
N SER A 290 -21.35 72.75 -55.06
CA SER A 290 -22.43 73.27 -55.91
C SER A 290 -22.35 73.19 -57.44
N SER A 291 -23.39 72.50 -57.95
CA SER A 291 -24.27 72.91 -59.06
C SER A 291 -23.67 73.18 -60.44
N SER A 292 -23.83 72.24 -61.36
CA SER A 292 -24.85 72.23 -62.44
C SER A 292 -24.72 70.96 -63.27
#